data_AF-A0A845UVB6-F1
#
_entry.id   AF-A0A845UVB6-F1
#
_cell.length_a   1.000
_cell.length_b   1.000
_cell.length_c   1.000
_cell.angle_alpha   90.00
_cell.angle_beta   90.00
_cell.angle_gamma   90.00
#
_symmetry.space_group_name_H-M   'P 1'
#
loop_
_entity.id
_entity.type
_entity.pdbx_description
1 polymer ?
#
loop_
_entity_poly.entity_id
_entity_poly.type
_entity_poly.pdbx_seq_one_letter_code
_entity_poly.pdbx_strand_id
1 'polypeptide(L)'
;MTSPEKSLLAAELALGLLPAKEQDEGLRAVARDPELLREMDFWQSRFIGFMGPVEDEVPPPRVFTALQARLFGDAEPRSVWRDLLAPENRGLLVLVLAVKLGVIALVLYALF
;
A
#
# COMPACT_ATOMS: atom_id res chain seq x y z
N MET A 1 18.77 17.96 -24.08
CA MET A 1 18.71 16.60 -24.61
C MET A 1 17.79 16.57 -25.81
N THR A 2 18.20 15.84 -26.84
CA THR A 2 17.34 15.51 -27.99
C THR A 2 16.28 14.46 -27.60
N SER A 3 15.21 14.31 -28.39
CA SER A 3 14.17 13.29 -28.12
C SER A 3 14.72 11.86 -27.99
N PRO A 4 15.68 11.41 -28.84
CA PRO A 4 16.31 10.09 -28.68
C PRO A 4 17.11 9.94 -27.37
N GLU A 5 17.86 10.96 -26.96
CA GLU A 5 18.61 10.95 -25.69
C GLU A 5 17.68 10.86 -24.48
N LYS A 6 16.52 11.53 -24.54
CA LYS A 6 15.47 11.46 -23.50
C LYS A 6 14.89 10.07 -23.38
N SER A 7 14.61 9.43 -24.51
CA SER A 7 14.10 8.05 -24.52
C SER A 7 15.12 7.07 -23.94
N LEU A 8 16.40 7.19 -24.31
CA LEU A 8 17.46 6.35 -23.76
C LEU A 8 17.61 6.52 -22.25
N LEU A 9 17.70 7.77 -21.78
CA LEU A 9 17.82 8.05 -20.34
C LEU A 9 16.61 7.51 -19.56
N ALA A 10 15.40 7.67 -20.10
CA ALA A 10 14.19 7.14 -19.49
C ALA A 10 14.22 5.61 -19.38
N ALA A 11 14.73 4.91 -20.39
CA ALA A 11 14.90 3.46 -20.37
C ALA A 11 15.91 3.01 -19.30
N GLU A 12 17.06 3.69 -19.22
CA GLU A 12 18.10 3.41 -18.23
C GLU A 12 17.62 3.66 -16.80
N LEU A 13 16.89 4.77 -16.58
CA LEU A 13 16.27 5.08 -15.29
C LEU A 13 15.23 4.04 -14.90
N ALA A 14 14.37 3.61 -15.83
CA ALA A 14 13.32 2.61 -15.57
C ALA A 14 13.91 1.25 -15.20
N LEU A 15 15.06 0.87 -15.76
CA LEU A 15 15.79 -0.36 -15.41
C LEU A 15 16.72 -0.20 -14.20
N GLY A 16 16.95 1.03 -13.72
CA GLY A 16 17.87 1.32 -12.62
C GLY A 16 19.33 1.03 -12.97
N LEU A 17 19.73 1.25 -14.22
CA LEU A 17 21.10 0.98 -14.71
C LEU A 17 22.10 2.09 -14.36
N LEU A 18 21.62 3.24 -13.90
CA LEU A 18 22.46 4.40 -13.60
C LEU A 18 23.04 4.35 -12.18
N PRO A 19 24.21 4.98 -11.95
CA PRO A 19 24.72 5.22 -10.60
C PRO A 19 23.71 5.98 -9.74
N ALA A 20 23.70 5.73 -8.42
CA ALA A 20 22.69 6.30 -7.50
C ALA A 20 22.50 7.82 -7.63
N LYS A 21 23.59 8.58 -7.81
CA LYS A 21 23.52 10.03 -7.98
C LYS A 21 22.81 10.43 -9.29
N GLU A 22 23.12 9.76 -10.39
CA GLU A 22 22.51 10.02 -11.70
C GLU A 22 21.06 9.54 -11.74
N GLN A 23 20.74 8.45 -11.04
CA GLN A 23 19.36 8.00 -10.84
C GLN A 23 18.52 9.10 -10.15
N ASP A 24 19.01 9.66 -9.04
CA ASP A 24 18.32 10.72 -8.31
C ASP A 24 18.18 12.02 -9.12
N GLU A 25 19.19 12.36 -9.91
CA GLU A 25 19.18 13.54 -10.79
C GLU A 25 18.20 13.34 -11.95
N GLY A 26 18.20 12.15 -12.57
CA GLY A 26 17.27 11.79 -13.63
C GLY A 26 15.82 11.77 -13.16
N LEU A 27 15.53 11.21 -11.99
CA LEU A 27 14.18 11.25 -11.40
C LEU A 27 13.72 12.70 -11.11
N ARG A 28 14.63 13.57 -10.66
CA ARG A 28 14.34 15.00 -10.50
C ARG A 28 14.08 15.70 -11.86
N ALA A 29 14.76 15.28 -12.92
CA ALA A 29 14.52 15.77 -14.27
C ALA A 29 13.15 15.32 -14.81
N VAL A 30 12.76 14.06 -14.57
CA VAL A 30 11.44 13.52 -14.95
C VAL A 30 10.30 14.34 -14.35
N ALA A 31 10.43 14.75 -13.08
CA ALA A 31 9.43 15.58 -12.42
C ALA A 31 9.26 16.99 -13.03
N ARG A 32 10.21 17.45 -13.86
CA ARG A 32 10.24 18.81 -14.43
C ARG A 32 10.07 18.84 -15.95
N ASP A 33 10.20 17.70 -16.63
CA ASP A 33 10.12 17.59 -18.09
C ASP A 33 8.99 16.63 -18.52
N PRO A 34 7.86 17.14 -19.03
CA PRO A 34 6.73 16.32 -19.47
C PRO A 34 7.05 15.36 -20.63
N GLU A 35 8.06 15.64 -21.45
CA GLU A 35 8.49 14.71 -22.50
C GLU A 35 9.24 13.52 -21.88
N LEU A 36 10.15 13.80 -20.95
CA LEU A 36 10.89 12.76 -20.22
C LEU A 36 9.94 11.86 -19.40
N LEU A 37 8.89 12.45 -18.81
CA LEU A 37 7.84 11.69 -18.12
C LEU A 37 7.11 10.72 -19.05
N ARG A 38 6.74 11.16 -20.26
CA ARG A 38 6.08 10.29 -21.24
C ARG A 38 6.99 9.14 -21.69
N GLU A 39 8.27 9.41 -21.90
CA GLU A 39 9.24 8.36 -22.24
C GLU A 39 9.43 7.38 -21.08
N MET A 40 9.48 7.87 -19.84
CA MET A 40 9.54 7.02 -18.64
C MET A 40 8.32 6.08 -18.56
N ASP A 41 7.11 6.61 -18.71
CA ASP A 41 5.87 5.84 -18.68
C ASP A 41 5.82 4.79 -19.81
N PHE A 42 6.29 5.15 -21.01
CA PHE A 42 6.41 4.23 -22.14
C PHE A 42 7.33 3.05 -21.80
N TRP A 43 8.53 3.32 -21.27
CA TRP A 43 9.51 2.28 -20.97
C TRP A 43 9.07 1.41 -19.79
N GLN A 44 8.51 1.98 -18.72
CA GLN A 44 7.96 1.19 -17.61
C GLN A 44 6.88 0.23 -18.08
N SER A 45 5.93 0.72 -18.88
CA SER A 45 4.85 -0.11 -19.44
C SER A 45 5.40 -1.22 -20.33
N ARG A 46 6.40 -0.90 -21.16
CA ARG A 46 7.05 -1.86 -22.05
C ARG A 46 7.78 -2.95 -21.27
N PHE A 47 8.50 -2.61 -20.21
CA PHE A 47 9.24 -3.57 -19.40
C PHE A 47 8.33 -4.46 -18.56
N ILE A 48 7.23 -3.92 -18.03
CA ILE A 48 6.21 -4.74 -17.34
C ILE A 48 5.69 -5.84 -18.25
N GLY A 49 5.47 -5.55 -19.55
CA GLY A 49 5.04 -6.55 -20.53
C GLY A 49 6.06 -7.68 -20.79
N PHE A 50 7.33 -7.50 -20.40
CA PHE A 50 8.35 -8.56 -20.48
C PHE A 50 8.48 -9.36 -19.20
N MET A 51 7.90 -8.90 -18.09
CA MET A 51 7.87 -9.67 -16.86
C MET A 51 6.84 -10.79 -17.00
N GLY A 52 7.27 -12.02 -16.69
CA GLY A 52 6.37 -13.15 -16.51
C GLY A 52 5.59 -13.03 -15.18
N PRO A 53 4.85 -14.07 -14.81
CA PRO A 53 4.27 -14.17 -13.47
C PRO A 53 5.36 -14.02 -12.42
N VAL A 54 5.21 -13.01 -11.55
CA VAL A 54 6.05 -12.83 -10.37
C VAL A 54 5.29 -13.44 -9.21
N GLU A 55 5.94 -14.29 -8.42
CA GLU A 55 5.32 -14.88 -7.24
C GLU A 55 5.06 -13.79 -6.20
N ASP A 56 3.86 -13.79 -5.62
CA ASP A 56 3.50 -12.83 -4.58
C ASP A 56 4.27 -13.15 -3.28
N GLU A 57 5.23 -12.29 -2.93
CA GLU A 57 5.87 -12.33 -1.63
C GLU A 57 5.16 -11.38 -0.65
N VAL A 58 4.67 -11.91 0.47
CA VAL A 58 4.02 -11.11 1.50
C VAL A 58 5.08 -10.47 2.41
N PRO A 59 5.28 -9.14 2.38
CA PRO A 59 6.24 -8.49 3.27
C PRO A 59 5.75 -8.54 4.72
N PRO A 60 6.66 -8.43 5.71
CA PRO A 60 6.28 -8.37 7.12
C PRO A 60 5.26 -7.24 7.38
N PRO A 61 4.15 -7.47 8.12
CA PRO A 61 3.08 -6.47 8.33
C PRO A 61 3.57 -5.12 8.90
N ARG A 62 4.68 -5.16 9.65
CA ARG A 62 5.34 -3.96 10.19
C ARG A 62 5.80 -2.98 9.12
N VAL A 63 6.14 -3.44 7.91
CA VAL A 63 6.64 -2.59 6.83
C VAL A 63 5.56 -1.60 6.39
N PHE A 64 4.34 -2.09 6.19
CA PHE A 64 3.22 -1.24 5.81
C PHE A 64 2.89 -0.20 6.90
N THR A 65 2.90 -0.62 8.17
CA THR A 65 2.66 0.28 9.30
C THR A 65 3.73 1.37 9.40
N ALA A 66 5.01 1.00 9.22
CA ALA A 66 6.12 1.95 9.23
C ALA A 66 6.06 2.94 8.05
N LEU A 67 5.65 2.48 6.86
CA LEU A 67 5.43 3.35 5.70
C LEU A 67 4.30 4.35 5.95
N GLN A 68 3.17 3.92 6.52
CA GLN A 68 2.07 4.82 6.87
C GLN A 68 2.52 5.90 7.84
N ALA A 69 3.19 5.51 8.92
CA ALA A 69 3.69 6.46 9.92
C ALA A 69 4.67 7.48 9.32
N ARG A 70 5.56 7.03 8.43
CA ARG A 70 6.55 7.92 7.78
C ARG A 70 5.91 8.90 6.79
N LEU A 71 4.92 8.45 6.01
CA LEU A 71 4.33 9.26 4.94
C LEU A 71 3.23 10.20 5.44
N PHE A 72 2.47 9.78 6.44
CA PHE A 72 1.27 10.50 6.92
C PHE A 72 1.38 10.97 8.37
N GLY A 73 2.49 10.66 9.05
CA GLY A 73 2.64 10.86 10.49
C GLY A 73 2.08 9.68 11.29
N ASP A 74 2.38 9.64 12.60
CA ASP A 74 1.84 8.61 13.48
C ASP A 74 0.32 8.70 13.52
N ALA A 75 -0.34 7.59 13.16
CA ALA A 75 -1.77 7.46 13.40
C ALA A 75 -2.01 7.60 14.92
N GLU A 76 -3.00 8.40 15.30
CA GLU A 76 -3.39 8.53 16.71
C GLU A 76 -3.47 7.16 17.38
N PRO A 77 -3.07 7.05 18.67
CA PRO A 77 -3.10 5.78 19.38
C PRO A 77 -4.45 5.10 19.16
N ARG A 78 -4.39 3.91 18.54
CA ARG A 78 -5.57 3.08 18.26
C ARG A 78 -6.34 2.91 19.55
N SER A 79 -7.44 3.64 19.67
CA SER A 79 -8.35 3.47 20.79
C SER A 79 -9.06 2.15 20.54
N VAL A 80 -8.84 1.18 21.42
CA VAL A 80 -9.49 -0.14 21.38
C VAL A 80 -11.02 -0.01 21.26
N TRP A 81 -11.58 1.07 21.82
CA TRP A 81 -12.99 1.43 21.68
C TRP A 81 -13.40 1.86 20.27
N ARG A 82 -12.54 2.62 19.56
CA ARG A 82 -12.77 3.00 18.15
C ARG A 82 -12.67 1.80 17.23
N ASP A 83 -11.70 0.91 17.46
CA ASP A 83 -11.54 -0.32 16.67
C ASP A 83 -12.74 -1.28 16.90
N LEU A 84 -13.21 -1.45 18.13
CA LEU A 84 -14.40 -2.28 18.41
C LEU A 84 -15.67 -1.70 17.77
N LEU A 85 -15.82 -0.38 17.73
CA LEU A 85 -16.96 0.32 17.12
C LEU A 85 -16.86 0.49 15.61
N ALA A 86 -15.75 0.05 14.99
CA ALA A 86 -15.55 0.14 13.55
C ALA A 86 -16.66 -0.62 12.79
N PRO A 87 -17.13 -0.11 11.63
CA PRO A 87 -18.22 -0.73 10.86
C PRO A 87 -17.96 -2.19 10.50
N GLU A 88 -16.70 -2.53 10.24
CA GLU A 88 -16.21 -3.87 9.90
C GLU A 88 -16.42 -4.89 11.04
N ASN A 89 -16.40 -4.44 12.30
CA ASN A 89 -16.48 -5.30 13.49
C ASN A 89 -17.92 -5.46 14.04
N ARG A 90 -18.92 -4.85 13.39
CA ARG A 90 -20.33 -4.91 13.82
C ARG A 90 -20.91 -6.33 13.81
N GLY A 91 -20.46 -7.18 12.89
CA GLY A 91 -20.91 -8.59 12.84
C GLY A 91 -20.49 -9.38 14.07
N LEU A 92 -19.23 -9.24 14.50
CA LEU A 92 -18.69 -9.84 15.72
C LEU A 92 -19.41 -9.31 16.98
N LEU A 93 -19.69 -8.01 17.03
CA LEU A 93 -20.45 -7.40 18.13
C LEU A 93 -21.85 -8.00 18.28
N VAL A 94 -22.59 -8.14 17.18
CA VAL A 94 -23.95 -8.71 17.20
C VAL A 94 -23.91 -10.18 17.66
N LEU A 95 -22.94 -10.96 17.19
CA LEU A 95 -22.76 -12.34 17.61
C LEU A 95 -22.51 -12.46 19.11
N VAL A 96 -21.57 -11.66 19.66
CA VAL A 96 -21.26 -11.66 21.10
C VAL A 96 -22.49 -11.26 21.91
N LEU A 97 -23.25 -10.26 21.46
CA LEU A 97 -24.48 -9.82 22.13
C LEU A 97 -25.54 -10.93 22.13
N ALA A 98 -25.75 -11.59 20.98
CA ALA A 98 -26.72 -12.68 20.84
C ALA A 98 -26.37 -13.87 21.74
N VAL A 99 -25.10 -14.28 21.77
CA VAL A 99 -24.63 -15.34 22.67
C VAL A 99 -24.87 -14.96 24.13
N LYS A 100 -24.52 -13.72 24.52
CA LYS A 100 -24.70 -13.26 25.91
C LYS A 100 -26.18 -13.25 26.32
N LEU A 101 -27.08 -12.79 25.44
CA LEU A 101 -28.51 -12.82 25.69
C LEU A 101 -29.05 -14.26 25.78
N GLY A 102 -28.57 -15.17 24.92
CA GLY A 102 -28.93 -16.58 24.98
C GLY A 102 -28.53 -17.24 26.30
N VAL A 103 -27.32 -16.95 26.81
CA VAL A 103 -26.87 -17.45 28.11
C VAL A 103 -27.74 -16.89 29.25
N ILE A 104 -28.07 -15.60 29.23
CA ILE A 104 -28.95 -14.99 30.24
C ILE A 104 -30.34 -15.64 30.20
N ALA A 105 -30.91 -15.82 29.01
CA ALA A 105 -32.21 -16.47 28.86
C ALA A 105 -32.20 -17.92 29.37
N LEU A 106 -31.12 -18.67 29.09
CA LEU A 106 -30.93 -20.04 29.59
C LEU A 106 -30.88 -20.07 31.13
N VAL A 107 -30.12 -19.16 31.74
CA VAL A 107 -30.00 -19.08 33.21
C VAL A 107 -31.34 -18.70 33.84
N LEU A 108 -32.07 -17.74 33.25
CA LEU A 108 -33.41 -17.38 33.72
C LEU A 108 -34.38 -18.57 33.61
N TYR A 109 -34.36 -19.29 32.49
CA TYR A 109 -35.16 -20.50 32.32
C TYR A 109 -34.80 -21.60 33.32
N ALA A 110 -33.54 -21.71 33.73
CA ALA A 110 -33.12 -22.71 34.73
C ALA A 110 -33.50 -22.31 36.17
N LEU A 111 -33.79 -21.03 36.41
CA LEU A 111 -34.11 -20.47 37.74
C LEU A 111 -35.62 -20.33 38.02
N PHE A 112 -36.47 -20.35 36.99
CA PHE A 112 -37.93 -20.24 37.05
C PHE A 112 -38.60 -21.51 36.52
#